data_AF-A0A2Z5EN48-F1
#
_entry.id   AF-A0A2Z5EN48-F1
#
_cell.length_a   1.000
_cell.length_b   1.000
_cell.length_c   1.000
_cell.angle_alpha   90.00
_cell.angle_beta   90.00
_cell.angle_gamma   90.00
#
_symmetry.space_group_name_H-M   'P 1'
#
loop_
_entity.id
_entity.type
_entity.pdbx_description
1 polymer ?
#
loop_
_entity_poly.entity_id
_entity_poly.type
_entity_poly.pdbx_seq_one_letter_code
_entity_poly.pdbx_strand_id
1 'polypeptide(L)' 'MAIVTVSNKALTVNPLKQSQALGATLAFLGLKGTMPLFHGSQGCTAFAKVVLVRHFREAIPLATTA' A
#
# COMPACT_ATOMS: atom_id res chain seq x y z
N MET A 1 -2.98 18.35 12.74
CA MET A 1 -1.64 17.71 12.77
C MET A 1 -1.72 16.54 13.75
N ALA A 2 -1.23 15.35 13.40
CA ALA A 2 -1.28 14.20 14.32
C ALA A 2 -0.15 14.30 15.37
N ILE A 3 -0.45 14.00 16.63
CA ILE A 3 0.57 13.89 17.68
C ILE A 3 1.14 12.47 17.62
N VAL A 4 2.44 12.34 17.37
CA VAL A 4 3.11 11.04 17.31
C VAL A 4 3.70 10.71 18.67
N THR A 5 3.06 9.78 19.39
CA THR A 5 3.57 9.23 20.65
C THR A 5 4.35 7.95 20.37
N VAL A 6 5.66 7.97 20.57
CA VAL A 6 6.50 6.77 20.40
C VAL A 6 6.43 5.93 21.68
N SER A 7 6.03 4.66 21.56
CA SER A 7 5.95 3.71 22.68
C SER A 7 7.12 2.75 22.63
N ASN A 8 7.74 2.48 23.78
CA ASN A 8 8.85 1.53 23.91
C ASN A 8 8.40 0.06 24.02
N LYS A 9 7.08 -0.22 24.00
CA LYS A 9 6.57 -1.59 24.02
C LYS A 9 6.75 -2.25 22.64
N ALA A 10 6.96 -3.56 22.61
CA ALA A 10 7.14 -4.32 21.35
C ALA A 10 5.87 -4.33 20.46
N LEU A 11 4.70 -4.13 21.06
CA LEU A 11 3.42 -4.12 20.36
C LEU A 11 3.15 -2.78 19.66
N THR A 12 2.83 -2.84 18.37
CA THR A 12 2.27 -1.70 17.63
C THR A 12 0.74 -1.69 17.76
N VAL A 13 0.16 -0.56 18.14
CA VAL A 13 -1.30 -0.35 18.24
C VAL A 13 -1.66 0.79 17.31
N ASN A 14 -2.68 0.59 16.44
CA ASN A 14 -3.18 1.60 15.51
C ASN A 14 -2.05 2.34 14.74
N PRO A 15 -1.26 1.62 13.92
CA PRO A 15 -0.10 2.21 13.25
C PRO A 15 -0.50 3.38 12.33
N LEU A 16 0.29 4.44 12.37
CA LEU A 16 0.16 5.60 11.48
C LEU A 16 0.95 5.45 10.16
N LYS A 17 1.49 4.26 9.88
CA LYS A 17 2.30 3.97 8.69
C LYS A 17 1.75 2.78 7.91
N GLN A 18 1.96 2.82 6.59
CA GLN A 18 1.68 1.72 5.66
C GLN A 18 2.97 1.23 5.01
N SER A 19 2.91 0.15 4.21
CA SER A 19 4.09 -0.40 3.55
C SER A 19 4.65 0.54 2.48
N GLN A 20 5.97 0.49 2.26
CA GLN A 20 6.63 1.31 1.23
C GLN A 20 6.15 0.96 -0.18
N ALA A 21 5.88 -0.33 -0.43
CA ALA A 21 5.40 -0.82 -1.72
C ALA A 21 4.07 -0.18 -2.14
N LEU A 22 3.15 0.06 -1.19
CA LEU A 22 1.89 0.77 -1.45
C LEU A 22 2.13 2.19 -2.00
N GLY A 23 3.05 2.93 -1.38
CA GLY A 23 3.43 4.27 -1.83
C GLY A 23 4.09 4.26 -3.21
N ALA A 24 4.98 3.29 -3.46
CA ALA A 24 5.60 3.11 -4.78
C ALA A 24 4.56 2.79 -5.86
N THR A 25 3.59 1.92 -5.58
CA THR A 25 2.46 1.66 -6.49
C THR A 25 1.72 2.94 -6.84
N LEU A 26 1.39 3.76 -5.85
CA LEU A 26 0.66 5.01 -6.09
C LEU A 26 1.44 5.96 -7.00
N ALA A 27 2.76 6.05 -6.82
CA ALA A 27 3.63 6.83 -7.69
C ALA A 27 3.64 6.28 -9.13
N PHE A 28 3.81 4.96 -9.31
CA PHE A 28 3.85 4.34 -10.63
C PHE A 28 2.51 4.36 -11.38
N LEU A 29 1.38 4.36 -10.66
CA LEU A 29 0.06 4.55 -11.27
C LEU A 29 -0.11 5.93 -11.93
N GLY A 30 0.69 6.92 -11.53
CA GLY A 30 0.73 8.22 -12.18
C GLY A 30 1.47 8.24 -13.52
N LEU A 31 2.18 7.16 -13.88
CA LEU A 31 2.91 7.07 -15.14
C LEU A 31 2.03 6.47 -16.25
N LYS A 32 1.96 7.16 -17.38
CA LYS A 32 1.17 6.72 -18.54
C LYS A 32 1.63 5.34 -19.04
N GLY A 33 0.68 4.42 -19.18
CA GLY A 33 0.93 3.08 -19.74
C GLY A 33 1.74 2.14 -18.84
N THR A 34 1.84 2.44 -17.54
CA THR A 34 2.59 1.61 -16.59
C THR A 34 1.67 0.67 -15.82
N MET A 35 2.11 -0.59 -15.63
CA MET A 35 1.47 -1.55 -14.74
C MET A 35 2.39 -1.78 -13.53
N PRO A 36 2.05 -1.27 -12.33
CA PRO A 36 2.81 -1.59 -11.14
C PRO A 36 2.73 -3.08 -10.83
N LEU A 37 3.84 -3.64 -10.35
CA LEU A 37 3.95 -5.08 -10.06
C LEU A 37 4.69 -5.27 -8.74
N PHE A 38 4.12 -6.06 -7.85
CA PHE A 38 4.77 -6.51 -6.63
C PHE A 38 5.48 -7.83 -6.87
N HIS A 39 6.79 -7.85 -6.61
CA HIS A 39 7.51 -9.09 -6.46
C HIS A 39 7.30 -9.63 -5.05
N GLY A 40 6.61 -10.77 -4.94
CA GLY A 40 6.26 -11.36 -3.65
C GLY A 40 4.98 -12.20 -3.72
N SER A 41 4.36 -12.41 -2.56
CA SER A 41 3.12 -13.17 -2.47
C SER A 41 1.89 -12.34 -2.87
N GLN A 42 0.88 -13.03 -3.40
CA GLN A 42 -0.38 -12.43 -3.86
C GLN A 42 -1.11 -11.66 -2.74
N GLY A 43 -0.93 -12.05 -1.48
CA GLY A 43 -1.58 -11.43 -0.33
C GLY A 43 -1.22 -9.95 -0.16
N CYS A 44 0.08 -9.60 -0.27
CA CYS A 44 0.53 -8.20 -0.17
C CYS A 44 -0.12 -7.34 -1.26
N THR A 45 -0.19 -7.87 -2.48
CA THR A 45 -0.82 -7.23 -3.65
C THR A 45 -2.31 -7.03 -3.45
N ALA A 46 -3.02 -8.04 -2.96
CA ALA A 46 -4.44 -7.96 -2.67
C ALA A 46 -4.77 -6.90 -1.60
N PHE A 47 -3.99 -6.84 -0.51
CA PHE A 47 -4.19 -5.83 0.53
C PHE A 47 -3.94 -4.41 0.02
N ALA A 48 -2.85 -4.19 -0.72
CA ALA A 48 -2.57 -2.89 -1.31
C ALA A 48 -3.70 -2.44 -2.26
N LYS A 49 -4.19 -3.36 -3.10
CA LYS A 49 -5.31 -3.12 -4.00
C LYS A 49 -6.58 -2.73 -3.24
N VAL A 50 -6.95 -3.48 -2.20
CA VAL A 50 -8.15 -3.17 -1.37
C VAL A 50 -8.05 -1.80 -0.72
N VAL A 51 -6.88 -1.42 -0.19
CA VAL A 51 -6.67 -0.09 0.42
C VAL A 51 -6.90 1.02 -0.61
N LEU A 52 -6.29 0.93 -1.80
CA LEU A 52 -6.42 1.95 -2.83
C LEU A 52 -7.83 2.00 -3.43
N VAL A 53 -8.44 0.84 -3.74
CA VAL A 53 -9.81 0.75 -4.27
C VAL A 53 -10.80 1.37 -3.28
N ARG A 54 -10.67 1.12 -1.97
CA ARG A 54 -11.56 1.73 -0.96
C ARG A 54 -11.38 3.23 -0.83
N HIS A 55 -10.14 3.72 -0.96
CA HIS A 55 -9.85 5.15 -0.84
C HIS A 55 -10.34 5.94 -2.07
N PHE A 56 -9.98 5.51 -3.27
CA PHE A 56 -10.31 6.21 -4.51
C PHE A 56 -11.68 5.83 -5.10
N ARG A 57 -12.25 4.70 -4.68
CA ARG A 57 -13.50 4.13 -5.20
C ARG A 57 -13.45 3.80 -6.69
N GLU A 58 -12.27 3.39 -7.16
CA GLU A 58 -12.00 3.02 -8.56
C GLU A 58 -11.29 1.67 -8.66
N ALA A 59 -11.31 1.05 -9.85
CA ALA A 59 -10.55 -0.16 -10.12
C ALA A 59 -9.06 0.15 -10.26
N ILE A 60 -8.24 -0.42 -9.39
CA ILE A 60 -6.79 -0.16 -9.35
C ILE A 60 -6.01 -1.29 -10.05
N PRO A 61 -5.28 -1.01 -11.15
CA PRO A 61 -4.44 -2.00 -11.81
C PRO A 61 -3.16 -2.24 -11.00
N LEU A 62 -2.95 -3.48 -10.55
CA LEU A 62 -1.77 -3.90 -9.78
C LEU A 62 -1.55 -5.40 -9.98
N ALA A 63 -0.34 -5.78 -10.39
CA ALA A 63 0.06 -7.16 -10.67
C ALA A 63 0.97 -7.74 -9.58
N THR A 64 1.13 -9.07 -9.61
CA THR A 64 1.96 -9.88 -8.71
C THR A 64 2.81 -10.85 -9.53
N THR A 65 3.99 -11.22 -9.03
CA THR A 65 4.82 -12.25 -9.66
C THR A 65 4.40 -13.68 -9.32
N ALA A 66 3.79 -13.87 -8.15
CA ALA A 66 3.23 -15.16 -7.72
C ALA A 66 1.79 -15.33 -8.18
#